data_AF-A0A8C0QMP1-F1
#
_entry.id   AF-A0A8C0QMP1-F1
#
_cell.length_a   1.000
_cell.length_b   1.000
_cell.length_c   1.000
_cell.angle_alpha   90.00
_cell.angle_beta   90.00
_cell.angle_gamma   90.00
#
_symmetry.space_group_name_H-M   'P 1'
#
loop_
_entity.id
_entity.type
_entity.pdbx_description
1 polymer ?
#
loop_
_entity_poly.entity_id
_entity_poly.type
_entity_poly.pdbx_seq_one_letter_code
_entity_poly.pdbx_strand_id
1 'polypeptide(L)'
;VDKMASTAGLQERMEALERRVFGAGAARGPRKVRGLMKVQVALGNIASKRERIKILYKKIEDLIKYLDPRYIDRMAVPDAMILQFILAEEQFILSQVALLEQVNNLQPSLDSAHIKGNTCSSQLAQIHIQQQVE
;
A
#
# COMPACT_ATOMS: atom_id res chain seq x y z
N VAL A 1 49.16 30.08 -63.65
CA VAL A 1 47.92 29.43 -64.13
C VAL A 1 47.35 28.47 -63.08
N ASP A 2 48.17 27.65 -62.40
CA ASP A 2 47.71 26.69 -61.35
C ASP A 2 46.94 27.25 -60.16
N LYS A 3 47.30 28.45 -59.67
CA LYS A 3 46.59 29.06 -58.52
C LYS A 3 45.12 29.34 -58.82
N MET A 4 44.78 29.75 -60.05
CA MET A 4 43.39 30.03 -60.43
C MET A 4 42.55 28.75 -60.59
N ALA A 5 43.15 27.66 -61.05
CA ALA A 5 42.48 26.36 -61.13
C ALA A 5 42.21 25.79 -59.73
N SER A 6 43.15 25.97 -58.80
CA SER A 6 43.00 25.55 -57.40
C SER A 6 41.94 26.37 -56.66
N THR A 7 41.84 27.68 -56.92
CA THR A 7 40.77 28.51 -56.34
C THR A 7 39.40 28.14 -56.92
N ALA A 8 39.32 27.85 -58.22
CA ALA A 8 38.07 27.44 -58.86
C ALA A 8 37.54 26.10 -58.30
N GLY A 9 38.41 25.09 -58.13
CA GLY A 9 38.01 23.81 -57.55
C GLY A 9 37.62 23.91 -56.07
N LEU A 10 38.26 24.80 -55.30
CA LEU A 10 37.84 25.08 -53.92
C LEU A 10 36.46 25.75 -53.88
N GLN A 11 36.19 26.65 -54.81
CA GLN A 11 34.94 27.39 -54.89
C GLN A 11 33.77 26.48 -55.26
N GLU A 12 33.95 25.55 -56.19
CA GLU A 12 32.94 24.54 -56.52
C GLU A 12 32.62 23.64 -55.32
N ARG A 13 33.64 23.20 -54.58
CA ARG A 13 33.46 22.40 -53.37
C ARG A 13 32.77 23.19 -52.26
N MET A 14 33.07 24.49 -52.13
CA MET A 14 32.40 25.39 -51.20
C MET A 14 30.92 25.53 -51.57
N GLU A 15 30.59 25.80 -52.83
CA GLU A 15 29.20 25.88 -53.29
C GLU A 15 28.44 24.57 -53.12
N ALA A 16 29.09 23.42 -53.37
CA ALA A 16 28.50 22.11 -53.15
C ALA A 16 28.23 21.86 -51.65
N LEU A 17 29.14 22.29 -50.76
CA LEU A 17 28.92 22.25 -49.31
C LEU A 17 27.78 23.18 -48.90
N GLU A 18 27.75 24.39 -49.44
CA GLU A 18 26.72 25.38 -49.12
C GLU A 18 25.34 24.91 -49.57
N ARG A 19 25.21 24.34 -50.76
CA ARG A 19 23.96 23.71 -51.22
C ARG A 19 23.53 22.55 -50.31
N ARG A 20 24.47 21.72 -49.85
CA ARG A 20 24.17 20.59 -48.95
C ARG A 20 23.74 21.03 -47.55
N VAL A 21 24.34 22.10 -47.02
CA VAL A 21 24.10 22.55 -45.64
C VAL A 21 22.93 23.54 -45.56
N PHE A 22 22.83 24.47 -46.52
CA PHE A 22 21.84 25.56 -46.49
C PHE A 22 20.71 25.38 -47.52
N GLY A 23 20.89 24.56 -48.56
CA GLY A 23 19.95 24.43 -49.67
C GLY A 23 20.04 25.61 -50.65
N ALA A 24 19.20 25.62 -51.70
CA ALA A 24 19.22 26.60 -52.79
C ALA A 24 18.85 28.06 -52.41
N GLY A 25 18.82 28.39 -51.13
CA GLY A 25 18.56 29.74 -50.65
C GLY A 25 19.57 30.11 -49.58
N ALA A 26 20.24 31.24 -49.76
CA ALA A 26 21.14 31.88 -48.81
C ALA A 26 20.43 32.38 -47.52
N ALA A 27 19.39 31.69 -47.07
CA ALA A 27 18.72 31.94 -45.82
C ALA A 27 19.54 31.28 -44.71
N ARG A 28 20.46 32.07 -44.15
CA ARG A 28 21.17 31.85 -42.88
C ARG A 28 20.15 31.83 -41.72
N GLY A 29 19.25 30.86 -41.74
CA GLY A 29 18.11 30.72 -40.82
C GLY A 29 18.07 29.33 -40.19
N PRO A 30 17.43 29.16 -39.03
CA PRO A 30 18.00 28.36 -37.97
C PRO A 30 17.53 26.90 -38.06
N ARG A 31 17.94 26.18 -39.12
CA ARG A 31 17.65 24.75 -39.31
C ARG A 31 18.13 23.91 -38.11
N LYS A 32 19.27 24.27 -37.52
CA LYS A 32 19.76 23.67 -36.27
C LYS A 32 18.80 23.92 -35.10
N VAL A 33 18.26 25.13 -34.95
CA VAL A 33 17.26 25.45 -33.92
C VAL A 33 15.93 24.75 -34.18
N ARG A 34 15.52 24.59 -35.45
CA ARG A 34 14.33 23.81 -35.81
C ARG A 34 14.51 22.32 -35.48
N GLY A 35 15.68 21.75 -35.75
CA GLY A 35 16.04 20.39 -35.35
C GLY A 35 16.04 20.22 -33.83
N LEU A 36 16.66 21.15 -33.11
CA LEU A 36 16.69 21.19 -31.65
C LEU A 36 15.28 21.32 -31.05
N MET A 37 14.43 22.17 -31.63
CA MET A 37 13.03 22.32 -31.23
C MET A 37 12.25 21.01 -31.42
N LYS A 38 12.47 20.29 -32.53
CA LYS A 38 11.85 18.97 -32.75
C LYS A 38 12.31 17.94 -31.72
N VAL A 39 13.60 17.92 -31.38
CA VAL A 39 14.13 17.04 -30.33
C VAL A 39 13.56 17.42 -28.96
N GLN A 40 13.46 18.71 -28.64
CA GLN A 40 12.86 19.19 -27.40
C GLN A 40 11.39 18.76 -27.27
N VAL A 41 10.60 18.90 -28.34
CA VAL A 41 9.20 18.45 -28.36
C VAL A 41 9.11 16.93 -28.24
N ALA A 42 9.98 16.18 -28.92
CA ALA A 42 10.03 14.73 -28.82
C ALA A 42 10.38 14.26 -27.39
N LEU A 43 11.38 14.89 -26.77
CA LEU A 43 11.78 14.62 -25.38
C LEU A 43 10.67 14.98 -24.39
N GLY A 44 10.02 16.13 -24.57
CA GLY A 44 8.86 16.53 -23.76
C GLY A 44 7.72 15.52 -23.86
N ASN A 45 7.39 15.06 -25.07
CA ASN A 45 6.39 14.02 -25.28
C ASN A 45 6.76 12.68 -24.64
N ILE A 46 8.04 12.28 -24.71
CA ILE A 46 8.53 11.04 -24.07
C ILE A 46 8.46 11.17 -22.54
N ALA A 47 8.88 12.30 -21.98
CA ALA A 47 8.81 12.57 -20.55
C ALA A 47 7.35 12.57 -20.05
N SER A 48 6.44 13.28 -20.73
CA SER A 48 5.02 13.28 -20.39
C SER A 48 4.38 11.89 -20.47
N LYS A 49 4.74 11.08 -21.47
CA LYS A 49 4.26 9.69 -21.57
C LYS A 49 4.77 8.84 -20.40
N ARG A 50 6.05 8.98 -20.02
CA ARG A 50 6.61 8.28 -18.86
C ARG A 50 5.90 8.64 -17.56
N GLU A 51 5.63 9.92 -17.34
CA GLU A 51 4.89 10.36 -16.14
C GLU A 51 3.45 9.83 -16.13
N ARG A 52 2.75 9.84 -17.28
CA ARG A 52 1.41 9.26 -17.39
C ARG A 52 1.41 7.76 -17.09
N ILE A 53 2.39 7.02 -17.61
CA ILE A 53 2.55 5.59 -17.33
C ILE A 53 2.77 5.37 -15.82
N LYS A 54 3.65 6.14 -15.20
CA LYS A 54 3.91 6.07 -13.75
C LYS A 54 2.65 6.33 -12.91
N ILE A 55 1.85 7.33 -13.28
CA ILE A 55 0.57 7.61 -12.62
C ILE A 55 -0.41 6.44 -12.82
N LEU A 56 -0.48 5.88 -14.03
CA LEU A 56 -1.32 4.71 -14.31
C LEU A 56 -0.91 3.49 -13.48
N TYR A 57 0.38 3.18 -13.36
CA TYR A 57 0.85 2.06 -12.54
C TYR A 57 0.46 2.24 -11.06
N LYS A 58 0.64 3.44 -10.50
CA LYS A 58 0.17 3.73 -9.14
C LYS A 58 -1.34 3.56 -8.99
N LYS A 59 -2.11 4.06 -9.97
CA LYS A 59 -3.57 3.87 -9.98
C LYS A 59 -3.99 2.41 -10.09
N ILE A 60 -3.25 1.58 -10.83
CA ILE A 60 -3.51 0.14 -10.93
C ILE A 60 -3.23 -0.54 -9.59
N GLU A 61 -2.12 -0.23 -8.92
CA GLU A 61 -1.82 -0.72 -7.58
C GLU A 61 -2.91 -0.33 -6.57
N ASP A 62 -3.34 0.93 -6.61
CA ASP A 62 -4.45 1.42 -5.79
C ASP A 62 -5.74 0.67 -6.11
N LEU A 63 -6.10 0.52 -7.38
CA LEU A 63 -7.31 -0.21 -7.80
C LEU A 63 -7.28 -1.67 -7.37
N ILE A 64 -6.14 -2.36 -7.46
CA ILE A 64 -5.98 -3.74 -6.97
C ILE A 64 -6.25 -3.79 -5.46
N LYS A 65 -5.76 -2.82 -4.70
CA LYS A 65 -6.01 -2.72 -3.25
C LYS A 65 -7.48 -2.44 -2.95
N TYR A 66 -8.14 -1.56 -3.70
CA TYR A 66 -9.56 -1.28 -3.55
C TYR A 66 -10.45 -2.43 -4.06
N LEU A 67 -9.95 -3.31 -4.93
CA LEU A 67 -10.68 -4.49 -5.40
C LEU A 67 -10.68 -5.64 -4.38
N ASP A 68 -9.85 -5.60 -3.33
CA ASP A 68 -9.92 -6.59 -2.26
C ASP A 68 -11.23 -6.40 -1.47
N PRO A 69 -12.17 -7.34 -1.51
CA PRO A 69 -13.44 -7.23 -0.79
C PRO A 69 -13.23 -7.01 0.71
N ARG A 70 -12.15 -7.58 1.26
CA ARG A 70 -11.78 -7.42 2.68
C ARG A 70 -11.35 -5.99 3.04
N TYR A 71 -10.92 -5.21 2.05
CA TYR A 71 -10.55 -3.81 2.23
C TYR A 71 -11.79 -2.91 2.23
N ILE A 72 -12.76 -3.18 1.34
CA ILE A 72 -14.04 -2.47 1.30
C ILE A 72 -14.86 -2.76 2.57
N ASP A 73 -14.96 -4.02 2.99
CA ASP A 73 -15.76 -4.43 4.16
C ASP A 73 -15.32 -3.75 5.47
N ARG A 74 -14.03 -3.40 5.60
CA ARG A 74 -13.51 -2.67 6.77
C ARG A 74 -13.67 -1.15 6.67
N MET A 75 -13.73 -0.60 5.46
CA MET A 75 -13.87 0.85 5.24
C MET A 75 -15.33 1.28 5.17
N ALA A 76 -16.24 0.37 4.85
CA ALA A 76 -17.60 0.68 4.46
C ALA A 76 -18.66 0.18 5.44
N VAL A 77 -18.36 -0.02 6.73
CA VAL A 77 -19.43 -0.16 7.73
C VAL A 77 -20.05 1.23 7.90
N PRO A 78 -21.21 1.52 7.29
CA PRO A 78 -21.78 2.86 7.37
C PRO A 78 -22.23 3.12 8.80
N ASP A 79 -22.17 4.36 9.27
CA ASP A 79 -22.55 4.71 10.65
C ASP A 79 -23.97 4.24 11.02
N ALA A 80 -24.88 4.24 10.04
CA ALA A 80 -26.23 3.70 10.21
C ALA A 80 -26.25 2.20 10.52
N MET A 81 -25.31 1.42 9.96
CA MET A 81 -25.17 0.00 10.23
C MET A 81 -24.54 -0.27 11.60
N ILE A 82 -23.61 0.59 12.04
CA ILE A 82 -23.04 0.53 13.39
C ILE A 82 -24.15 0.69 14.43
N LEU A 83 -25.04 1.66 14.26
CA LEU A 83 -26.17 1.87 15.16
C LEU A 83 -27.12 0.67 15.19
N GLN A 84 -27.49 0.14 14.03
CA GLN A 84 -28.39 -1.03 13.95
C GLN A 84 -27.75 -2.27 14.57
N PHE A 85 -26.44 -2.47 14.38
CA PHE A 85 -25.70 -3.55 14.99
C PHE A 85 -25.70 -3.45 16.52
N ILE A 86 -25.40 -2.27 17.07
CA ILE A 86 -25.42 -2.03 18.52
C ILE A 86 -26.81 -2.27 19.10
N LEU A 87 -27.87 -1.78 18.45
CA LEU A 87 -29.25 -1.97 18.92
C LEU A 87 -29.70 -3.43 18.83
N ALA A 88 -29.31 -4.15 17.77
CA ALA A 88 -29.62 -5.57 17.61
C ALA A 88 -28.88 -6.44 18.64
N GLU A 89 -27.65 -6.08 19.00
CA GLU A 89 -26.82 -6.82 19.95
C GLU A 89 -26.95 -6.32 21.41
N GLU A 90 -27.71 -5.26 21.68
CA GLU A 90 -27.82 -4.65 23.02
C GLU A 90 -28.13 -5.68 24.11
N GLN A 91 -29.15 -6.52 23.89
CA GLN A 91 -29.55 -7.55 24.85
C GLN A 91 -28.48 -8.63 25.02
N PHE A 92 -27.79 -8.99 23.94
CA PHE A 92 -26.69 -9.94 23.99
C PHE A 92 -25.53 -9.39 24.83
N ILE A 93 -25.11 -8.14 24.58
CA ILE A 93 -24.04 -7.47 25.32
C ILE A 93 -24.39 -7.39 26.81
N LEU A 94 -25.61 -6.96 27.15
CA LEU A 94 -26.08 -6.89 28.55
C LEU A 94 -26.07 -8.27 29.22
N SER A 95 -26.52 -9.32 28.52
CA SER A 95 -26.51 -10.68 29.05
C SER A 95 -25.08 -11.19 29.32
N GLN A 96 -24.14 -10.86 28.44
CA GLN A 96 -22.73 -11.23 28.59
C GLN A 96 -22.08 -10.51 29.77
N VAL A 97 -22.39 -9.21 29.97
CA VAL A 97 -21.91 -8.45 31.13
C VAL A 97 -22.44 -9.04 32.44
N ALA A 98 -23.73 -9.34 32.52
CA ALA A 98 -24.33 -9.94 33.72
C ALA A 98 -23.71 -11.31 34.05
N LEU A 99 -23.44 -12.14 33.04
CA LEU A 99 -22.75 -13.41 33.22
C LEU A 99 -21.30 -13.21 33.70
N LEU A 100 -20.60 -12.23 33.13
CA LEU A 100 -19.21 -11.94 33.47
C LEU A 100 -19.09 -11.39 34.90
N GLU A 101 -20.04 -10.58 35.35
CA GLU A 101 -20.14 -10.16 36.76
C GLU A 101 -20.36 -11.34 37.70
N GLN A 102 -21.23 -12.30 37.34
CA GLN A 102 -21.42 -13.52 38.15
C GLN A 102 -20.11 -14.32 38.25
N VAL A 103 -19.42 -14.53 37.14
CA VAL A 103 -18.13 -15.23 37.12
C VAL A 103 -17.08 -14.49 37.95
N ASN A 104 -17.02 -13.16 37.86
CA ASN A 104 -16.10 -12.34 38.64
C ASN A 104 -16.41 -12.45 40.16
N ASN A 105 -17.68 -12.51 40.54
CA ASN A 105 -18.09 -12.71 41.94
C ASN A 105 -17.76 -14.13 42.46
N LEU A 106 -17.72 -15.13 41.58
CA LEU A 106 -17.37 -16.51 41.90
C LEU A 106 -15.86 -16.74 41.96
N GLN A 107 -15.05 -15.92 41.28
CA GLN A 107 -13.59 -16.00 41.29
C GLN A 107 -12.95 -16.15 42.69
N PRO A 108 -13.32 -15.36 43.72
CA PRO A 108 -12.76 -15.50 45.07
C PRO A 108 -13.18 -16.78 45.81
N SER A 109 -14.27 -17.44 45.40
CA SER A 109 -14.72 -18.69 46.03
C SER A 109 -13.81 -19.88 45.67
N LEU A 110 -13.15 -19.82 44.51
CA LEU A 110 -12.21 -20.84 44.03
C LEU A 110 -10.92 -20.88 44.86
N ASP A 111 -10.54 -19.75 45.46
CA ASP A 111 -9.34 -19.64 46.29
C ASP A 111 -9.60 -19.84 47.79
N SER A 112 -10.84 -20.20 48.17
CA SER A 112 -11.22 -20.34 49.57
C SER A 112 -10.39 -21.41 50.30
N ALA A 113 -9.93 -21.07 51.50
CA ALA A 113 -9.11 -21.94 52.34
C ALA A 113 -9.79 -23.27 52.70
N HIS A 114 -11.12 -23.30 52.68
CA HIS A 114 -11.92 -24.51 52.92
C HIS A 114 -11.81 -25.55 51.79
N ILE A 115 -11.65 -25.12 50.53
CA ILE A 115 -11.40 -26.04 49.41
C ILE A 115 -9.96 -26.57 49.49
N LYS A 116 -9.00 -25.74 49.89
CA LYS A 116 -7.58 -26.14 50.04
C LYS A 116 -7.32 -27.03 51.28
N GLY A 117 -8.14 -26.91 52.33
CA GLY A 117 -7.92 -27.53 53.64
C GLY A 117 -8.51 -28.93 53.85
N ASN A 118 -9.08 -29.58 52.83
CA ASN A 118 -9.81 -30.85 53.01
C ASN A 118 -8.94 -32.11 53.22
N THR A 119 -7.66 -31.96 53.56
CA THR A 119 -6.75 -33.08 53.83
C THR A 119 -6.98 -33.73 55.20
N CYS A 120 -7.68 -33.05 56.11
CA CYS A 120 -7.89 -33.47 57.51
C CYS A 120 -8.88 -34.65 57.69
N SER A 121 -9.68 -34.98 56.68
CA SER A 121 -10.64 -36.10 56.74
C SER A 121 -9.94 -37.48 56.73
N SER A 122 -8.73 -37.56 56.19
CA SER A 122 -7.95 -38.80 56.08
C SER A 122 -7.44 -39.32 57.43
N GLN A 123 -7.03 -38.42 58.34
CA GLN A 123 -6.54 -38.79 59.67
C GLN A 123 -7.65 -39.33 60.58
N LEU A 124 -8.84 -38.70 60.56
CA LEU A 124 -9.98 -39.21 61.32
C LEU A 124 -10.44 -40.58 60.82
N ALA A 125 -10.43 -40.81 59.50
CA ALA A 125 -10.79 -42.10 58.92
C ALA A 125 -9.83 -43.22 59.37
N GLN A 126 -8.52 -42.95 59.45
CA GLN A 126 -7.53 -43.91 59.95
C GLN A 126 -7.74 -44.24 61.43
N ILE A 127 -8.00 -43.22 62.27
CA ILE A 127 -8.25 -43.42 63.71
C ILE A 127 -9.53 -44.24 63.92
N HIS A 128 -10.58 -43.97 63.16
CA HIS A 128 -11.84 -44.71 63.24
C HIS A 128 -11.66 -46.19 62.85
N ILE A 129 -10.90 -46.48 61.78
CA ILE A 129 -10.58 -47.85 61.39
C ILE A 129 -9.79 -48.56 62.50
N GLN A 130 -8.83 -47.88 63.13
CA GLN A 130 -8.04 -48.45 64.22
C GLN A 130 -8.90 -48.80 65.45
N GLN A 131 -9.89 -47.96 65.79
CA GLN A 131 -10.81 -48.18 66.91
C GLN A 131 -11.85 -49.28 66.68
N GLN A 132 -12.10 -49.68 65.43
CA GLN A 132 -13.03 -50.76 65.10
C GLN A 132 -12.38 -52.15 65.04
N VAL A 133 -11.04 -52.20 65.01
CA VAL A 133 -10.27 -53.44 64.89
C VAL A 133 -9.75 -53.93 66.26
N GLU A 134 -9.74 -53.07 67.29
CA GLU A 134 -9.64 -53.45 68.71
C GLU A 134 -11.01 -53.83 69.30
#